data_AF-A0A260YNJ6-F1
#
_entry.id   AF-A0A260YNJ6-F1
#
_cell.length_a   1.000
_cell.length_b   1.000
_cell.length_c   1.000
_cell.angle_alpha   90.00
_cell.angle_beta   90.00
_cell.angle_gamma   90.00
#
_symmetry.space_group_name_H-M   'P 1'
#
loop_
_entity.id
_entity.type
_entity.pdbx_description
1 polymer ?
#
loop_
_entity_poly.entity_id
_entity_poly.type
_entity_poly.pdbx_seq_one_letter_code
_entity_poly.pdbx_strand_id
1 'polypeptide(L)'
;MSKKIFVNQKEITVSEEDLDFWVNNFEKQGFQVYNESEWQHTDDVEMFLRKAMDYSNQCPPDVTQFSEKAWGAAALCVKEYYLKHFGVLIKSHAAHSNAMDFICSGFSDIDEAIGVKNIWVRAEKSHSNFYDMAYVAVGDRHALIDDIRKMSRLIEQSNKIIVEKKLKSSTIVSFRNIEENSVKTFRIGDN
;
A
#
# COMPACT_ATOMS: atom_id res chain seq x y z
N MET A 1 -12.53 -18.47 19.47
CA MET A 1 -13.24 -17.19 19.71
C MET A 1 -13.84 -16.72 18.38
N SER A 2 -14.58 -15.61 18.30
CA SER A 2 -14.98 -15.04 17.00
C SER A 2 -13.96 -14.01 16.51
N LYS A 3 -13.78 -13.91 15.20
CA LYS A 3 -12.88 -12.97 14.52
C LYS A 3 -13.67 -12.13 13.53
N LYS A 4 -13.32 -10.85 13.41
CA LYS A 4 -13.84 -9.95 12.40
C LYS A 4 -12.96 -9.99 11.16
N ILE A 5 -13.58 -10.27 10.03
CA ILE A 5 -13.01 -10.07 8.71
C ILE A 5 -13.87 -9.08 7.96
N PHE A 6 -13.31 -8.45 6.95
CA PHE A 6 -14.04 -7.58 6.07
C PHE A 6 -13.89 -8.12 4.66
N VAL A 7 -15.02 -8.17 3.98
CA VAL A 7 -15.14 -8.66 2.61
C VAL A 7 -15.68 -7.50 1.79
N ASN A 8 -14.84 -6.92 0.94
CA ASN A 8 -15.17 -5.71 0.17
C ASN A 8 -15.84 -4.61 1.03
N GLN A 9 -15.22 -4.22 2.14
CA GLN A 9 -15.75 -3.18 3.06
C GLN A 9 -16.98 -3.56 3.87
N LYS A 10 -17.44 -4.81 3.80
CA LYS A 10 -18.48 -5.33 4.69
C LYS A 10 -17.87 -6.18 5.77
N GLU A 11 -18.10 -5.79 7.03
CA GLU A 11 -17.69 -6.56 8.19
C GLU A 11 -18.49 -7.87 8.25
N ILE A 12 -17.79 -8.98 8.47
CA ILE A 12 -18.35 -10.30 8.73
C ILE A 12 -17.64 -10.89 9.95
N THR A 13 -18.42 -11.49 10.84
CA THR A 13 -17.89 -12.20 11.99
C THR A 13 -17.85 -13.69 11.69
N VAL A 14 -16.68 -14.30 11.81
CA VAL A 14 -16.47 -15.75 11.61
C VAL A 14 -15.91 -16.38 12.88
N SER A 15 -16.09 -17.70 13.02
CA SER A 15 -15.38 -18.44 14.07
C SER A 15 -13.88 -18.43 13.75
N GLU A 16 -13.04 -18.46 14.78
CA GLU A 16 -11.58 -18.53 14.63
C GLU A 16 -11.13 -19.84 13.96
N GLU A 17 -11.88 -20.92 14.17
CA GLU A 17 -11.63 -22.23 13.56
C GLU A 17 -11.92 -22.24 12.06
N ASP A 18 -12.90 -21.44 11.62
CA ASP A 18 -13.30 -21.33 10.21
C ASP A 18 -12.64 -20.15 9.47
N LEU A 19 -11.78 -19.36 10.14
CA LEU A 19 -11.21 -18.14 9.59
C LEU A 19 -10.51 -18.39 8.25
N ASP A 20 -9.58 -19.34 8.22
CA ASP A 20 -8.81 -19.68 7.03
C ASP A 20 -9.71 -20.21 5.91
N PHE A 21 -10.75 -20.98 6.26
CA PHE A 21 -11.72 -21.48 5.30
C PHE A 21 -12.45 -20.31 4.61
N TRP A 22 -12.98 -19.37 5.39
CA TRP A 22 -13.73 -18.23 4.87
C TRP A 22 -12.84 -17.28 4.07
N VAL A 23 -11.65 -16.94 4.57
CA VAL A 23 -10.66 -16.13 3.84
C VAL A 23 -10.36 -16.75 2.48
N ASN A 24 -9.97 -18.02 2.45
CA ASN A 24 -9.66 -18.72 1.21
C ASN A 24 -10.87 -18.81 0.26
N ASN A 25 -12.07 -19.06 0.80
CA ASN A 25 -13.29 -19.19 0.01
C ASN A 25 -13.66 -17.86 -0.66
N PHE A 26 -13.59 -16.76 0.08
CA PHE A 26 -13.84 -15.42 -0.44
C PHE A 26 -12.76 -15.00 -1.44
N GLU A 27 -11.48 -15.18 -1.14
CA GLU A 27 -10.39 -14.86 -2.07
C GLU A 27 -10.48 -15.69 -3.38
N LYS A 28 -10.83 -16.98 -3.30
CA LYS A 28 -11.08 -17.83 -4.50
C LYS A 28 -12.23 -17.33 -5.34
N GLN A 29 -13.27 -16.77 -4.71
CA GLN A 29 -14.39 -16.11 -5.39
C GLN A 29 -14.03 -14.70 -5.87
N GLY A 30 -12.87 -14.16 -5.48
CA GLY A 30 -12.35 -12.88 -5.92
C GLY A 30 -12.64 -11.72 -4.98
N PHE A 31 -13.24 -12.00 -3.83
CA PHE A 31 -13.44 -11.01 -2.80
C PHE A 31 -12.11 -10.61 -2.18
N GLN A 32 -11.96 -9.32 -1.87
CA GLN A 32 -10.88 -8.87 -1.03
C GLN A 32 -11.25 -9.13 0.43
N VAL A 33 -10.46 -9.96 1.09
CA VAL A 33 -10.62 -10.26 2.51
C VAL A 33 -9.49 -9.60 3.28
N TYR A 34 -9.84 -8.91 4.35
CA TYR A 34 -8.89 -8.36 5.30
C TYR A 34 -9.37 -8.58 6.73
N ASN A 35 -8.44 -8.77 7.64
CA ASN A 35 -8.74 -8.84 9.07
C ASN A 35 -8.77 -7.42 9.67
N GLU A 36 -9.40 -7.29 10.85
CA GLU A 36 -9.48 -6.00 11.56
C GLU A 36 -8.10 -5.38 11.82
N SER A 37 -7.07 -6.20 12.05
CA SER A 37 -5.68 -5.75 12.21
C SER A 37 -5.06 -5.18 10.92
N GLU A 38 -5.38 -5.73 9.74
CA GLU A 38 -4.94 -5.21 8.44
C GLU A 38 -5.66 -3.93 8.06
N TRP A 39 -6.85 -3.70 8.61
CA TRP A 39 -7.59 -2.46 8.45
C TRP A 39 -7.19 -1.39 9.46
N GLN A 40 -6.84 -1.80 10.69
CA GLN A 40 -6.42 -0.92 11.79
C GLN A 40 -4.90 -0.65 11.83
N HIS A 41 -4.08 -1.37 11.06
CA HIS A 41 -2.69 -0.99 10.79
C HIS A 41 -2.61 -0.10 9.54
N THR A 42 -3.17 1.11 9.64
CA THR A 42 -2.50 2.24 9.01
C THR A 42 -1.26 2.50 9.87
N ASP A 43 -0.19 1.76 9.60
CA ASP A 43 1.13 2.17 10.06
C ASP A 43 1.31 3.63 9.62
N ASP A 44 1.46 4.53 10.60
CA ASP A 44 1.57 5.96 10.32
C ASP A 44 2.83 6.18 9.46
N VAL A 45 2.63 6.69 8.24
CA VAL A 45 3.72 7.08 7.33
C VAL A 45 4.76 7.90 8.10
N GLU A 46 4.33 8.81 8.98
CA GLU A 46 5.24 9.64 9.77
C GLU A 46 6.02 8.83 10.82
N MET A 47 5.44 7.77 11.39
CA MET A 47 6.16 6.86 12.28
C MET A 47 7.31 6.17 11.52
N PHE A 48 7.07 5.69 10.30
CA PHE A 48 8.12 5.06 9.49
C PHE A 48 9.20 6.07 9.10
N LEU A 49 8.81 7.28 8.68
CA LEU A 49 9.75 8.34 8.33
C LEU A 49 10.59 8.80 9.52
N ARG A 50 10.01 8.91 10.72
CA ARG A 50 10.74 9.23 11.95
C ARG A 50 11.76 8.14 12.27
N LYS A 51 11.37 6.86 12.22
CA LYS A 51 12.30 5.75 12.43
C LYS A 51 13.42 5.76 11.39
N ALA A 52 13.11 5.99 10.13
CA ALA A 52 14.13 6.11 9.08
C ALA A 52 15.12 7.25 9.41
N MET A 53 14.63 8.40 9.87
CA MET A 53 15.46 9.52 10.30
C MET A 53 16.40 9.12 11.45
N ASP A 54 15.87 8.42 12.46
CA ASP A 54 16.64 7.94 13.60
C ASP A 54 17.79 7.01 13.16
N TYR A 55 17.51 6.03 12.29
CA TYR A 55 18.52 5.11 11.76
C TYR A 55 19.58 5.81 10.88
N SER A 56 19.17 6.83 10.10
CA SER A 56 20.08 7.64 9.30
C SER A 56 21.09 8.43 10.15
N ASN A 57 20.68 8.83 11.36
CA ASN A 57 21.46 9.69 12.27
C ASN A 57 22.40 8.92 13.21
N GLN A 58 22.38 7.58 13.18
CA GLN A 58 23.31 6.76 13.97
C GLN A 58 24.75 6.87 13.47
N CYS A 59 25.71 6.48 14.31
CA CYS A 59 27.14 6.47 13.99
C CYS A 59 27.78 5.12 14.34
N PRO A 60 28.05 4.24 13.34
CA PRO A 60 27.70 4.38 11.93
C PRO A 60 26.18 4.28 11.69
N PRO A 61 25.65 4.80 10.57
CA PRO A 61 24.23 4.71 10.26
C PRO A 61 23.79 3.25 10.05
N ASP A 62 22.60 2.90 10.53
CA ASP A 62 21.96 1.61 10.20
C ASP A 62 21.21 1.74 8.87
N VAL A 63 21.96 1.56 7.78
CA VAL A 63 21.43 1.79 6.43
C VAL A 63 20.44 0.74 5.98
N THR A 64 20.48 -0.46 6.56
CA THR A 64 19.49 -1.51 6.33
C THR A 64 18.15 -1.09 6.91
N GLN A 65 18.12 -0.68 8.19
CA GLN A 65 16.88 -0.23 8.81
C GLN A 65 16.39 1.10 8.25
N PHE A 66 17.28 2.02 7.89
CA PHE A 66 16.92 3.23 7.15
C PHE A 66 16.16 2.87 5.86
N SER A 67 16.73 1.99 5.04
CA SER A 67 16.18 1.66 3.71
C SER A 67 14.84 0.94 3.83
N GLU A 68 14.72 0.01 4.78
CA GLU A 68 13.48 -0.69 5.09
C GLU A 68 12.36 0.29 5.51
N LYS A 69 12.67 1.26 6.37
CA LYS A 69 11.67 2.21 6.86
C LYS A 69 11.33 3.29 5.83
N ALA A 70 12.30 3.78 5.07
CA ALA A 70 12.05 4.72 3.98
C ALA A 70 11.17 4.09 2.89
N TRP A 71 11.51 2.89 2.42
CA TRP A 71 10.68 2.18 1.45
C TRP A 71 9.31 1.80 2.01
N GLY A 72 9.24 1.33 3.26
CA GLY A 72 7.98 1.03 3.93
C GLY A 72 7.05 2.24 3.98
N ALA A 73 7.57 3.43 4.31
CA ALA A 73 6.79 4.67 4.26
C ALA A 73 6.25 4.97 2.85
N ALA A 74 7.09 4.83 1.83
CA ALA A 74 6.66 5.05 0.44
C ALA A 74 5.59 4.05 0.00
N ALA A 75 5.75 2.77 0.36
CA ALA A 75 4.77 1.72 0.08
C ALA A 75 3.45 1.97 0.80
N LEU A 76 3.48 2.45 2.05
CA LEU A 76 2.30 2.82 2.83
C LEU A 76 1.51 3.95 2.16
N CYS A 77 2.17 5.00 1.65
CA CYS A 77 1.49 6.06 0.89
C CYS A 77 0.66 5.48 -0.28
N VAL A 78 1.23 4.52 -1.03
CA VAL A 78 0.53 3.87 -2.15
C VAL A 78 -0.61 2.99 -1.65
N LYS A 79 -0.38 2.17 -0.61
CA LYS A 79 -1.42 1.32 0.00
C LYS A 79 -2.61 2.14 0.50
N GLU A 80 -2.35 3.19 1.27
CA GLU A 80 -3.37 4.08 1.82
C GLU A 80 -4.17 4.76 0.73
N TYR A 81 -3.52 5.25 -0.32
CA TYR A 81 -4.20 5.85 -1.47
C TYR A 81 -5.20 4.88 -2.11
N TYR A 82 -4.77 3.64 -2.37
CA TYR A 82 -5.63 2.65 -3.01
C TYR A 82 -6.75 2.14 -2.11
N LEU A 83 -6.45 1.94 -0.83
CA LEU A 83 -7.45 1.53 0.16
C LEU A 83 -8.52 2.62 0.32
N LYS A 84 -8.10 3.87 0.47
CA LYS A 84 -8.98 5.03 0.70
C LYS A 84 -9.88 5.33 -0.48
N HIS A 85 -9.35 5.35 -1.71
CA HIS A 85 -10.09 5.82 -2.88
C HIS A 85 -10.78 4.72 -3.66
N PHE A 86 -10.29 3.48 -3.58
CA PHE A 86 -10.81 2.37 -4.38
C PHE A 86 -11.15 1.14 -3.56
N GLY A 87 -10.88 1.13 -2.25
CA GLY A 87 -11.09 -0.06 -1.42
C GLY A 87 -10.16 -1.21 -1.77
N VAL A 88 -9.00 -0.92 -2.36
CA VAL A 88 -8.09 -1.94 -2.90
C VAL A 88 -6.89 -2.10 -2.01
N LEU A 89 -6.67 -3.34 -1.54
CA LEU A 89 -5.48 -3.71 -0.77
C LEU A 89 -4.36 -4.19 -1.68
N ILE A 90 -3.18 -3.56 -1.56
CA ILE A 90 -1.97 -3.95 -2.29
C ILE A 90 -1.10 -4.83 -1.37
N LYS A 91 -0.99 -6.12 -1.69
CA LYS A 91 -0.26 -7.11 -0.86
C LYS A 91 1.18 -7.40 -1.34
N SER A 92 1.50 -7.25 -2.64
CA SER A 92 2.80 -7.67 -3.19
C SER A 92 3.71 -6.50 -3.58
N HIS A 93 5.04 -6.68 -3.46
CA HIS A 93 6.03 -5.65 -3.83
C HIS A 93 5.85 -5.18 -5.28
N ALA A 94 5.77 -6.11 -6.23
CA ALA A 94 5.57 -5.80 -7.65
C ALA A 94 4.26 -5.04 -7.93
N ALA A 95 3.21 -5.26 -7.14
CA ALA A 95 1.96 -4.54 -7.30
C ALA A 95 2.07 -3.06 -6.91
N HIS A 96 2.98 -2.67 -6.02
CA HIS A 96 3.16 -1.26 -5.67
C HIS A 96 3.69 -0.44 -6.84
N SER A 97 4.67 -0.96 -7.58
CA SER A 97 5.27 -0.23 -8.71
C SER A 97 4.28 -0.03 -9.85
N ASN A 98 3.45 -1.05 -10.15
CA ASN A 98 2.35 -0.92 -11.11
C ASN A 98 1.25 0.05 -10.62
N ALA A 99 0.91 -0.02 -9.33
CA ALA A 99 -0.04 0.91 -8.71
C ALA A 99 0.45 2.36 -8.81
N MET A 100 1.75 2.58 -8.62
CA MET A 100 2.36 3.90 -8.80
C MET A 100 2.25 4.37 -10.26
N ASP A 101 2.46 3.50 -11.25
CA ASP A 101 2.29 3.87 -12.66
C ASP A 101 0.85 4.30 -12.99
N PHE A 102 -0.14 3.63 -12.40
CA PHE A 102 -1.53 4.02 -12.55
C PHE A 102 -1.83 5.37 -11.87
N ILE A 103 -1.32 5.61 -10.66
CA ILE A 103 -1.41 6.93 -10.01
C ILE A 103 -0.80 8.02 -10.92
N CYS A 104 0.41 7.80 -11.45
CA CYS A 104 1.10 8.74 -12.33
C CYS A 104 0.29 9.06 -13.59
N SER A 105 -0.44 8.08 -14.14
CA SER A 105 -1.32 8.31 -15.30
C SER A 105 -2.50 9.25 -15.02
N GLY A 106 -2.82 9.49 -13.74
CA GLY A 106 -3.87 10.41 -13.32
C GLY A 106 -3.44 11.87 -13.26
N PHE A 107 -2.17 12.20 -13.44
CA PHE A 107 -1.72 13.60 -13.45
C PHE A 107 -1.94 14.24 -14.82
N SER A 108 -2.37 15.50 -14.82
CA SER A 108 -2.46 16.31 -16.04
C SER A 108 -1.12 16.92 -16.45
N ASP A 109 -0.26 17.20 -15.47
CA ASP A 109 1.09 17.69 -15.69
C ASP A 109 2.10 16.52 -15.66
N ILE A 110 2.90 16.42 -16.71
CA ILE A 110 3.91 15.37 -16.84
C ILE A 110 5.05 15.57 -15.84
N ASP A 111 5.38 16.81 -15.49
CA ASP A 111 6.47 17.10 -14.55
C ASP A 111 6.09 16.70 -13.13
N GLU A 112 4.82 16.87 -12.75
CA GLU A 112 4.28 16.36 -11.49
C GLU A 112 4.31 14.83 -11.45
N ALA A 113 3.86 14.17 -12.53
CA ALA A 113 3.90 12.71 -12.65
C ALA A 113 5.33 12.16 -12.52
N ILE A 114 6.29 12.77 -13.21
CA ILE A 114 7.70 12.42 -13.16
C ILE A 114 8.26 12.68 -11.75
N GLY A 115 7.90 13.80 -11.13
CA GLY A 115 8.28 14.15 -9.77
C GLY A 115 7.91 13.06 -8.77
N VAL A 116 6.64 12.65 -8.76
CA VAL A 116 6.17 11.57 -7.86
C VAL A 116 6.84 10.24 -8.20
N LYS A 117 6.96 9.89 -9.48
CA LYS A 117 7.60 8.63 -9.89
C LYS A 117 9.07 8.57 -9.48
N ASN A 118 9.79 9.68 -9.55
CA ASN A 118 11.20 9.74 -9.14
C ASN A 118 11.37 9.52 -7.64
N ILE A 119 10.45 10.02 -6.82
CA ILE A 119 10.46 9.76 -5.37
C ILE A 119 10.27 8.27 -5.11
N TRP A 120 9.26 7.65 -5.74
CA TRP A 120 9.02 6.21 -5.66
C TRP A 120 10.24 5.39 -6.05
N VAL A 121 10.83 5.66 -7.23
CA VAL A 121 11.99 4.94 -7.75
C VAL A 121 13.19 5.09 -6.81
N ARG A 122 13.38 6.25 -6.19
CA ARG A 122 14.48 6.48 -5.24
C ARG A 122 14.28 5.69 -3.94
N ALA A 123 13.05 5.62 -3.44
CA ALA A 123 12.71 4.76 -2.29
C ALA A 123 12.90 3.27 -2.62
N GLU A 124 12.42 2.81 -3.78
CA GLU A 124 12.59 1.43 -4.26
C GLU A 124 14.07 1.05 -4.41
N LYS A 125 14.89 1.93 -5.00
CA LYS A 125 16.34 1.73 -5.11
C LYS A 125 17.03 1.66 -3.76
N SER A 126 16.61 2.47 -2.78
CA SER A 126 17.20 2.41 -1.44
C SER A 126 16.99 1.04 -0.81
N HIS A 127 15.83 0.40 -1.06
CA HIS A 127 15.53 -0.94 -0.57
C HIS A 127 16.24 -2.04 -1.36
N SER A 128 16.30 -1.95 -2.69
CA SER A 128 16.96 -2.98 -3.51
C SER A 128 18.48 -3.01 -3.32
N ASN A 129 19.09 -1.84 -3.07
CA ASN A 129 20.53 -1.66 -2.97
C ASN A 129 20.94 -1.03 -1.62
N PHE A 130 20.39 -1.52 -0.51
CA PHE A 130 20.61 -0.91 0.81
C PHE A 130 22.09 -0.84 1.24
N TYR A 131 22.97 -1.69 0.71
CA TYR A 131 24.42 -1.58 0.96
C TYR A 131 25.04 -0.30 0.36
N ASP A 132 24.54 0.18 -0.78
CA ASP A 132 25.03 1.41 -1.41
C ASP A 132 24.66 2.65 -0.57
N MET A 133 23.61 2.55 0.25
CA MET A 133 23.16 3.61 1.14
C MET A 133 24.18 3.96 2.23
N ALA A 134 25.16 3.08 2.50
CA ALA A 134 26.30 3.37 3.38
C ALA A 134 27.19 4.50 2.85
N TYR A 135 27.23 4.70 1.54
CA TYR A 135 28.03 5.72 0.87
C TYR A 135 27.24 6.97 0.50
N VAL A 136 25.91 6.94 0.69
CA VAL A 136 25.04 8.09 0.47
C VAL A 136 25.19 9.06 1.63
N ALA A 137 25.32 10.36 1.34
CA ALA A 137 25.46 11.37 2.36
C ALA A 137 24.21 11.44 3.27
N VAL A 138 24.40 11.79 4.54
CA VAL A 138 23.31 11.98 5.51
C VAL A 138 22.24 12.93 4.95
N GLY A 139 22.66 14.04 4.34
CA GLY A 139 21.76 15.02 3.74
C GLY A 139 20.87 14.43 2.63
N ASP A 140 21.41 13.54 1.80
CA ASP A 140 20.65 12.88 0.72
C ASP A 140 19.65 11.85 1.26
N ARG A 141 20.01 11.17 2.36
CA ARG A 141 19.09 10.29 3.11
C ARG A 141 17.95 11.09 3.73
N HIS A 142 18.25 12.23 4.34
CA HIS A 142 17.23 13.13 4.90
C HIS A 142 16.32 13.70 3.81
N ALA A 143 16.89 14.12 2.68
CA ALA A 143 16.11 14.59 1.55
C ALA A 143 15.14 13.51 1.04
N LEU A 144 15.52 12.22 1.07
CA LEU A 144 14.63 11.13 0.65
C LEU A 144 13.42 11.03 1.59
N ILE A 145 13.65 11.13 2.89
CA ILE A 145 12.57 11.14 3.90
C ILE A 145 11.61 12.30 3.63
N ASP A 146 12.13 13.50 3.41
CA ASP A 146 11.30 14.67 3.14
C ASP A 146 10.53 14.55 1.82
N ASP A 147 11.13 13.96 0.81
CA ASP A 147 10.49 13.72 -0.48
C ASP A 147 9.37 12.68 -0.36
N ILE A 148 9.57 11.59 0.40
CA ILE A 148 8.50 10.61 0.68
C ILE A 148 7.36 11.27 1.46
N ARG A 149 7.67 12.15 2.41
CA ARG A 149 6.64 12.93 3.13
C ARG A 149 5.82 13.81 2.19
N LYS A 150 6.43 14.40 1.17
CA LYS A 150 5.72 15.17 0.13
C LYS A 150 4.90 14.27 -0.77
N MET A 151 5.41 13.07 -1.08
CA MET A 151 4.75 12.09 -1.96
C MET A 151 3.32 11.79 -1.50
N SER A 152 3.08 11.60 -0.19
CA SER A 152 1.74 11.33 0.36
C SER A 152 0.70 12.41 -0.01
N ARG A 153 1.13 13.66 -0.16
CA ARG A 153 0.26 14.78 -0.55
C ARG A 153 0.16 14.92 -2.07
N LEU A 154 1.25 14.65 -2.79
CA LEU A 154 1.27 14.77 -4.25
C LEU A 154 0.40 13.70 -4.91
N ILE A 155 0.45 12.43 -4.44
CA ILE A 155 -0.37 11.35 -5.02
C ILE A 155 -1.88 11.66 -4.95
N GLU A 156 -2.28 12.41 -3.93
CA GLU A 156 -3.66 12.87 -3.72
C GLU A 156 -4.12 13.91 -4.75
N GLN A 157 -3.24 14.44 -5.59
CA GLN A 157 -3.60 15.37 -6.67
C GLN A 157 -3.99 14.64 -7.97
N SER A 158 -3.66 13.36 -8.10
CA SER A 158 -3.99 12.57 -9.30
C SER A 158 -5.51 12.47 -9.53
N ASN A 159 -5.92 12.37 -10.80
CA ASN A 159 -7.30 12.19 -11.20
C ASN A 159 -7.77 10.74 -10.97
N LYS A 160 -8.60 10.54 -9.95
CA LYS A 160 -9.07 9.22 -9.49
C LYS A 160 -9.83 8.46 -10.57
N ILE A 161 -10.58 9.15 -11.44
CA ILE A 161 -11.33 8.50 -12.53
C ILE A 161 -10.37 7.86 -13.54
N ILE A 162 -9.26 8.55 -13.86
CA ILE A 162 -8.25 8.01 -14.77
C ILE A 162 -7.51 6.84 -14.12
N VAL A 163 -7.12 6.99 -12.85
CA VAL A 163 -6.46 5.91 -12.09
C VAL A 163 -7.35 4.68 -12.02
N GLU A 164 -8.63 4.83 -11.69
CA GLU A 164 -9.61 3.75 -11.62
C GLU A 164 -9.81 3.08 -12.99
N LYS A 165 -9.91 3.87 -14.07
CA LYS A 165 -10.02 3.34 -15.43
C LYS A 165 -8.81 2.47 -15.78
N LYS A 166 -7.60 2.93 -15.46
CA LYS A 166 -6.36 2.19 -15.71
C LYS A 166 -6.28 0.92 -14.87
N LEU A 167 -6.64 1.03 -13.59
CA LEU A 167 -6.77 -0.10 -12.67
C LEU A 167 -7.70 -1.18 -13.23
N LYS A 168 -8.91 -0.80 -13.67
CA LYS A 168 -9.91 -1.73 -14.25
C LYS A 168 -9.47 -2.36 -15.58
N SER A 169 -8.63 -1.67 -16.35
CA SER A 169 -8.11 -2.15 -17.63
C SER A 169 -6.87 -3.06 -17.52
N SER A 170 -6.27 -3.16 -16.33
CA SER A 170 -5.04 -3.93 -16.13
C SER A 170 -5.34 -5.43 -16.00
N THR A 171 -4.64 -6.24 -16.79
CA THR A 171 -4.63 -7.71 -16.68
C THR A 171 -3.53 -8.22 -15.74
N ILE A 172 -2.63 -7.34 -15.30
CA ILE A 172 -1.41 -7.66 -14.54
C ILE A 172 -1.67 -7.62 -13.03
N VAL A 173 -2.70 -6.89 -12.60
CA VAL A 173 -3.12 -6.86 -11.21
C VAL A 173 -4.53 -7.44 -11.13
N SER A 174 -4.63 -8.68 -10.65
CA SER A 174 -5.92 -9.35 -10.50
C SER A 174 -6.68 -8.73 -9.33
N PHE A 175 -7.53 -7.76 -9.63
CA PHE A 175 -8.54 -7.29 -8.69
C PHE A 175 -9.91 -7.60 -9.28
N ARG A 176 -10.59 -8.63 -8.74
CA ARG A 176 -11.93 -8.95 -9.20
C ARG A 176 -12.86 -7.84 -8.70
N ASN A 177 -13.38 -7.04 -9.62
CA ASN A 177 -14.57 -6.23 -9.36
C ASN A 177 -15.70 -7.17 -8.99
N ILE A 178 -16.44 -6.83 -7.95
CA ILE A 178 -17.65 -7.55 -7.57
C ILE A 178 -18.80 -6.58 -7.73
N GLU A 179 -19.75 -6.97 -8.58
CA GLU A 179 -21.02 -6.28 -8.73
C GLU A 179 -21.70 -6.13 -7.36
N GLU A 180 -22.21 -4.92 -7.08
CA GLU A 180 -22.88 -4.53 -5.83
C GLU A 180 -24.02 -5.47 -5.40
N ASN A 181 -24.51 -6.34 -6.29
CA ASN A 181 -25.69 -7.19 -6.11
C ASN A 181 -25.42 -8.68 -5.79
N SER A 182 -24.18 -9.08 -5.53
CA SER A 182 -23.86 -10.51 -5.25
C SER A 182 -23.81 -10.87 -3.75
N VAL A 183 -24.43 -10.09 -2.88
CA VAL A 183 -24.63 -10.50 -1.47
C VAL A 183 -25.80 -11.48 -1.39
N LYS A 184 -25.51 -12.78 -1.53
CA LYS A 184 -26.33 -13.79 -0.87
C LYS A 184 -25.93 -13.78 0.61
N THR A 185 -26.79 -13.21 1.45
CA THR A 185 -26.73 -13.39 2.90
C THR A 185 -26.82 -14.88 3.21
N PHE A 186 -25.69 -15.50 3.58
CA PHE A 186 -25.69 -16.80 4.23
C PHE A 186 -25.89 -16.56 5.72
N ARG A 187 -27.12 -16.76 6.21
CA ARG A 187 -27.35 -17.03 7.63
C ARG A 187 -26.99 -18.49 7.85
N ILE A 188 -25.86 -18.75 8.50
CA ILE A 188 -25.62 -20.05 9.11
C ILE A 188 -26.43 -20.03 10.40
N GLY A 189 -27.57 -20.73 10.36
CA GLY A 189 -28.40 -20.97 11.53
C GLY A 189 -27.74 -22.02 12.42
N ASP A 190 -27.89 -21.80 13.72
CA ASP A 190 -27.52 -22.73 14.78
C ASP A 190 -28.13 -24.12 14.55
N ASN A 191 -27.28 -25.14 14.59
CA ASN A 191 -27.66 -26.53 14.88
C ASN A 191 -26.67 -27.08 15.90
#